data_AF-A0A845XFX2-F1
#
_entry.id   AF-A0A845XFX2-F1
#
_cell.length_a   1.000
_cell.length_b   1.000
_cell.length_c   1.000
_cell.angle_alpha   90.00
_cell.angle_beta   90.00
_cell.angle_gamma   90.00
#
_symmetry.space_group_name_H-M   'P 1'
#
loop_
_entity.id
_entity.type
_entity.pdbx_description
1 polymer ?
#
loop_
_entity_poly.entity_id
_entity_poly.type
_entity_poly.pdbx_seq_one_letter_code
_entity_poly.pdbx_strand_id
1 'polypeptide(L)'
;MHHQHYTNFPNIPQSAGSTYGFFERFVNNQRIIEHGGSMSGYTNLVFLIPEQKLGFYIAYNRNSLNENLRDDLVEQFLDRYYPVQ
;
A
#
# COMPACT_ATOMS: atom_id res chain seq x y z
N MET A 1 3.05 7.78 13.91
CA MET A 1 3.51 6.84 12.85
C MET A 1 2.77 7.04 11.54
N HIS A 2 1.45 7.30 11.53
CA HIS A 2 0.66 7.36 10.29
C HIS A 2 0.72 8.69 9.53
N HIS A 3 1.45 9.71 10.01
CA HIS A 3 1.58 11.00 9.35
C HIS A 3 2.69 10.97 8.30
N GLN A 4 2.50 11.63 7.16
CA GLN A 4 3.54 11.81 6.15
C GLN A 4 4.72 12.58 6.74
N HIS A 5 5.94 12.07 6.59
CA HIS A 5 7.16 12.76 7.04
C HIS A 5 7.99 13.31 5.89
N TYR A 6 7.88 12.71 4.70
CA TYR A 6 8.65 13.13 3.53
C TYR A 6 7.86 12.90 2.24
N THR A 7 8.00 13.82 1.28
CA THR A 7 7.62 13.64 -0.11
C THR A 7 8.58 14.44 -1.00
N ASN A 8 8.81 13.96 -2.22
CA ASN A 8 9.55 14.72 -3.24
C ASN A 8 8.75 15.90 -3.80
N PHE A 9 7.42 15.93 -3.61
CA PHE A 9 6.54 16.93 -4.20
C PHE A 9 5.61 17.57 -3.13
N PRO A 10 6.16 18.36 -2.20
CA PRO A 10 5.40 18.91 -1.07
C PRO A 10 4.25 19.85 -1.48
N ASN A 11 4.29 20.37 -2.71
CA ASN A 11 3.28 21.29 -3.24
C ASN A 11 2.20 20.60 -4.07
N ILE A 12 2.27 19.28 -4.26
CA ILE A 12 1.27 18.50 -5.00
C ILE A 12 0.33 17.84 -3.98
N PRO A 13 -0.97 18.18 -3.97
CA PRO A 13 -1.94 17.52 -3.10
C PRO A 13 -1.96 16.01 -3.36
N GLN A 14 -2.06 15.22 -2.28
CA GLN A 14 -2.06 13.75 -2.35
C GLN A 14 -0.81 13.17 -3.06
N SER A 15 0.31 13.90 -3.00
CA SER A 15 1.59 13.32 -3.41
C SER A 15 1.99 12.21 -2.45
N ALA A 16 2.19 11.01 -3.01
CA ALA A 16 2.76 9.87 -2.30
C ALA A 16 4.13 10.23 -1.69
N GLY A 17 4.30 9.86 -0.44
CA GLY A 17 5.49 10.10 0.35
C GLY A 17 5.85 8.89 1.20
N SER A 18 6.48 9.16 2.34
CA SER A 18 6.84 8.15 3.32
C SER A 18 6.54 8.65 4.72
N THR A 19 6.17 7.70 5.58
CA THR A 19 6.02 7.91 7.02
C THR A 19 7.19 7.26 7.75
N TYR A 20 7.06 6.96 9.05
CA TYR A 20 8.08 6.17 9.76
C TYR A 20 7.99 4.69 9.37
N GLY A 21 8.75 4.28 8.35
CA GLY A 21 8.86 2.88 7.94
C GLY A 21 7.75 2.39 7.00
N PHE A 22 6.97 3.29 6.40
CA PHE A 22 5.97 2.94 5.39
C PHE A 22 6.01 3.92 4.21
N PHE A 23 5.65 3.43 3.04
CA PHE A 23 5.41 4.22 1.83
C PHE A 23 3.92 4.53 1.73
N GLU A 24 3.59 5.67 1.13
CA GLU A 24 2.21 6.04 0.86
C GLU A 24 1.80 5.69 -0.57
N ARG A 25 0.56 5.27 -0.72
CA ARG A 25 -0.11 5.12 -2.01
C ARG A 25 -1.54 5.67 -1.90
N PHE A 26 -2.06 6.25 -2.96
CA PHE A 26 -3.43 6.74 -3.02
C PHE A 26 -4.18 5.97 -4.10
N VAL A 27 -5.22 5.24 -3.72
CA VAL A 27 -6.06 4.44 -4.64
C VAL A 27 -7.50 4.57 -4.18
N ASN A 28 -8.43 4.75 -5.12
CA ASN A 28 -9.86 4.87 -4.85
C ASN A 28 -10.21 5.88 -3.73
N ASN A 29 -9.58 7.05 -3.77
CA ASN A 29 -9.70 8.12 -2.76
C ASN A 29 -9.32 7.70 -1.33
N GLN A 30 -8.64 6.55 -1.15
CA GLN A 30 -8.09 6.12 0.12
C GLN A 30 -6.61 6.44 0.18
N ARG A 31 -6.18 6.95 1.34
CA ARG A 31 -4.77 7.07 1.68
C ARG A 31 -4.29 5.76 2.32
N ILE A 32 -3.34 5.12 1.68
CA ILE A 32 -2.76 3.85 2.11
C ILE A 32 -1.36 4.13 2.62
N ILE A 33 -0.99 3.50 3.73
CA ILE A 33 0.41 3.34 4.13
C ILE A 33 0.76 1.86 4.12
N GLU A 34 1.87 1.50 3.48
CA GLU A 34 2.25 0.11 3.27
C GLU A 34 3.76 -0.10 3.28
N HIS A 35 4.17 -1.32 3.55
CA HIS A 35 5.56 -1.73 3.41
C HIS A 35 5.60 -3.17 2.91
N GLY A 36 6.31 -3.38 1.80
CA GLY A 36 6.52 -4.69 1.21
C GLY A 36 7.92 -5.23 1.50
N GLY A 37 8.05 -6.55 1.50
CA GLY A 37 9.32 -7.25 1.53
C GLY A 37 9.36 -8.30 0.44
N SER A 38 10.51 -8.44 -0.21
CA SER A 38 10.74 -9.42 -1.27
C SER A 38 12.13 -10.02 -1.08
N MET A 39 12.19 -11.35 -0.95
CA MET A 39 13.41 -12.16 -0.92
C MET A 39 13.22 -13.34 -1.88
N SER A 40 14.29 -14.01 -2.29
CA SER A 40 14.19 -15.22 -3.12
C SER A 40 13.21 -16.22 -2.49
N GLY A 41 12.10 -16.46 -3.19
CA GLY A 41 11.03 -17.36 -2.76
C GLY A 41 10.10 -16.84 -1.66
N TYR A 42 10.19 -15.58 -1.24
CA TYR A 42 9.32 -15.03 -0.19
C TYR A 42 8.89 -13.60 -0.49
N THR A 43 7.61 -13.31 -0.31
CA THR A 43 7.05 -11.97 -0.47
C THR A 43 6.04 -11.67 0.62
N ASN A 44 6.00 -10.42 1.06
CA ASN A 44 4.98 -9.93 1.98
C ASN A 44 4.53 -8.51 1.67
N LEU A 45 3.42 -8.13 2.30
CA LEU A 45 2.88 -6.76 2.36
C LEU A 45 2.18 -6.55 3.69
N VAL A 46 2.51 -5.48 4.40
CA VAL A 46 1.60 -4.84 5.37
C VAL A 46 0.90 -3.68 4.68
N PHE A 47 -0.42 -3.65 4.79
CA PHE A 47 -1.30 -2.64 4.18
C PHE A 47 -2.21 -2.04 5.25
N LEU A 48 -2.28 -0.71 5.31
CA LEU A 48 -3.12 0.01 6.28
C LEU A 48 -3.84 1.18 5.60
N ILE A 49 -5.12 1.37 5.95
CA ILE A 49 -5.89 2.59 5.70
C ILE A 49 -6.24 3.19 7.07
N PRO A 50 -5.37 4.05 7.64
CA PRO A 50 -5.54 4.57 9.00
C PRO A 50 -6.89 5.24 9.23
N GLU A 51 -7.37 6.00 8.26
CA GLU A 51 -8.62 6.75 8.30
C GLU A 51 -9.83 5.82 8.43
N GLN A 52 -9.74 4.60 7.91
CA GLN A 52 -10.78 3.57 7.98
C GLN A 52 -10.57 2.58 9.14
N LYS A 53 -9.49 2.73 9.92
CA LYS A 53 -9.07 1.76 10.95
C LYS A 53 -8.99 0.32 10.42
N LEU A 54 -8.54 0.20 9.17
CA LEU A 54 -8.46 -1.05 8.45
C LEU A 54 -7.01 -1.38 8.11
N GLY A 55 -6.68 -2.66 8.14
CA GLY A 55 -5.40 -3.13 7.63
C GLY A 55 -5.41 -4.64 7.46
N PHE A 56 -4.47 -5.13 6.65
CA PHE A 56 -4.19 -6.55 6.51
C PHE A 56 -2.71 -6.79 6.28
N TYR A 57 -2.30 -8.03 6.53
CA TYR A 57 -0.96 -8.51 6.25
C TYR A 57 -1.06 -9.77 5.40
N ILE A 58 -0.28 -9.83 4.34
CA ILE A 58 -0.13 -11.03 3.51
C ILE A 58 1.34 -11.44 3.45
N ALA A 59 1.57 -12.74 3.46
CA ALA A 59 2.87 -13.35 3.24
C ALA A 59 2.68 -14.64 2.45
N TYR A 60 3.56 -14.87 1.48
CA TYR A 60 3.51 -16.04 0.62
C TYR A 60 4.91 -16.40 0.11
N ASN A 61 5.09 -17.67 -0.25
CA ASN A 61 6.37 -18.28 -0.59
C ASN A 61 6.61 -18.33 -2.11
N ARG A 62 6.38 -17.19 -2.77
CA ARG A 62 6.61 -17.02 -4.19
C ARG A 62 7.16 -15.61 -4.45
N ASN A 63 8.12 -15.54 -5.36
CA ASN A 63 8.71 -14.28 -5.81
C ASN A 63 9.23 -14.50 -7.25
N SER A 64 8.32 -14.43 -8.23
CA SER A 64 8.67 -14.57 -9.66
C SER A 64 8.55 -13.24 -10.40
N LEU A 65 9.32 -13.04 -11.48
CA LEU A 65 9.41 -11.76 -12.20
C LEU A 65 8.07 -11.18 -12.71
N ASN A 66 7.03 -12.01 -12.86
CA ASN A 66 5.70 -11.61 -13.35
C ASN A 66 4.61 -11.72 -12.26
N GLU A 67 4.98 -11.64 -10.99
CA GLU A 67 4.05 -11.79 -9.88
C GLU A 67 3.59 -10.45 -9.33
N ASN A 68 2.29 -10.18 -9.48
CA ASN A 68 1.65 -8.94 -9.02
C ASN A 68 0.63 -9.16 -7.89
N LEU A 69 0.65 -10.31 -7.22
CA LEU A 69 -0.38 -10.70 -6.24
C LEU A 69 -0.65 -9.63 -5.16
N ARG A 70 0.39 -8.91 -4.70
CA ARG A 70 0.24 -7.81 -3.73
C ARG A 70 -0.61 -6.67 -4.27
N ASP A 71 -0.33 -6.24 -5.50
CA ASP A 71 -1.02 -5.14 -6.15
C ASP A 71 -2.41 -5.57 -6.59
N ASP A 72 -2.53 -6.74 -7.20
CA ASP A 72 -3.81 -7.33 -7.61
C ASP A 72 -4.78 -7.46 -6.42
N LEU A 73 -4.27 -7.87 -5.25
CA LEU A 73 -5.08 -7.95 -4.03
C LEU A 73 -5.54 -6.57 -3.57
N VAL A 74 -4.65 -5.59 -3.53
CA VAL A 74 -4.99 -4.23 -3.06
C VAL A 74 -6.00 -3.59 -3.99
N GLU A 75 -5.79 -3.65 -5.30
CA GLU A 75 -6.70 -3.10 -6.31
C GLU A 75 -8.08 -3.75 -6.22
N GLN A 76 -8.15 -5.08 -6.29
CA GLN A 76 -9.44 -5.80 -6.21
C GLN A 76 -10.15 -5.57 -4.87
N PHE A 77 -9.40 -5.49 -3.77
CA PHE A 77 -9.97 -5.19 -2.46
C PHE A 77 -10.59 -3.79 -2.44
N LEU A 78 -9.88 -2.77 -2.94
CA LEU A 78 -10.37 -1.41 -2.97
C LEU A 78 -11.51 -1.22 -3.96
N ASP A 79 -11.49 -1.87 -5.12
CA ASP A 79 -12.59 -1.84 -6.07
C ASP A 79 -13.86 -2.46 -5.48
N ARG A 80 -13.71 -3.50 -4.64
CA ARG A 80 -14.85 -4.20 -4.04
C ARG A 80 -15.45 -3.48 -2.83
N TYR A 81 -14.63 -2.84 -2.00
CA TYR A 81 -15.05 -2.28 -0.70
C TYR A 81 -15.02 -0.75 -0.64
N TYR A 82 -14.26 -0.09 -1.53
CA TYR A 82 -14.15 1.36 -1.63
C TYR A 82 -14.25 1.82 -3.10
N PRO A 83 -15.31 1.48 -3.85
CA PRO A 83 -15.41 1.86 -5.26
C PRO A 83 -15.52 3.38 -5.43
N VAL A 84 -14.91 3.90 -6.50
CA VAL A 84 -15.11 5.29 -6.97
C VAL A 84 -16.13 5.31 -8.11
N GLN A 85 -16.91 6.40 -8.21
CA GLN A 85 -17.89 6.62 -9.29
C GLN A 85 -17.27 7.34 -10.48
#